data_AF-A0A4R3KRU9-F1
#
_entry.id   AF-A0A4R3KRU9-F1
#
_cell.length_a   1.000
_cell.length_b   1.000
_cell.length_c   1.000
_cell.angle_alpha   90.00
_cell.angle_beta   90.00
_cell.angle_gamma   90.00
#
_symmetry.space_group_name_H-M   'P 1'
#
loop_
_entity.id
_entity.type
_entity.pdbx_description
1 polymer ?
#
loop_
_entity_poly.entity_id
_entity_poly.type
_entity_poly.pdbx_seq_one_letter_code
_entity_poly.pdbx_strand_id
1 'polypeptide(L)'
;MKYRVEKHNEFIQKHNIMGIESFDCNGIKITRNSVMDIIYLSNWQKLNHSHRLKSIIWMFEILVEEYELNDYLKALLFIPKKGFETAFANYDKEEKVIFLNPNYIETNSLFIIWNLFHEIRHAIQYKNQDLISQGYIPMDDFYRSFRYYFTYDGTAYLFNNDEEFQYKIKQDEDFCIELYLRNPMEMDANKFAYKEMENIIRKNIGIFGDDNINLMDLEKNKQIFFPNFKLITDDIEEYIIKLCQALAELAYQNSMGIIDNHIFRQKEMEIYWAINQVLEKNNKVKLSFDLEELLLVGN
;
A
#
# COMPACT_ATOMS: atom_id res chain seq x y z
N MET A 1 15.80 -15.03 -6.14
CA MET A 1 14.58 -15.79 -6.52
C MET A 1 14.63 -17.28 -6.19
N LYS A 2 15.53 -18.09 -6.78
CA LYS A 2 15.54 -19.57 -6.62
C LYS A 2 15.46 -20.06 -5.16
N TYR A 3 16.33 -19.55 -4.28
CA TYR A 3 16.31 -19.88 -2.85
C TYR A 3 14.97 -19.57 -2.16
N ARG A 4 14.33 -18.45 -2.52
CA ARG A 4 13.05 -18.03 -1.94
C ARG A 4 11.90 -18.93 -2.39
N VAL A 5 11.91 -19.37 -3.65
CA VAL A 5 10.95 -20.36 -4.16
C VAL A 5 11.13 -21.71 -3.48
N GLU A 6 12.38 -22.15 -3.27
CA GLU A 6 12.68 -23.37 -2.51
C GLU A 6 12.14 -23.28 -1.08
N LYS A 7 12.39 -22.17 -0.37
CA LYS A 7 11.83 -21.93 0.98
C LYS A 7 10.32 -21.85 1.02
N HIS A 8 9.69 -21.24 0.02
CA HIS A 8 8.25 -21.26 -0.13
C HIS A 8 7.73 -22.68 -0.33
N ASN A 9 8.33 -23.48 -1.20
CA ASN A 9 7.91 -24.86 -1.44
C ASN A 9 8.08 -25.74 -0.20
N GLU A 10 9.19 -25.60 0.54
CA GLU A 10 9.39 -26.23 1.86
C GLU A 10 8.26 -25.84 2.83
N PHE A 11 7.90 -24.55 2.87
CA PHE A 11 6.80 -24.05 3.69
C PHE A 11 5.45 -24.64 3.29
N ILE A 12 5.16 -24.72 1.98
CA ILE A 12 3.92 -25.29 1.45
C ILE A 12 3.81 -26.78 1.78
N GLN A 13 4.91 -27.52 1.63
CA GLN A 13 4.99 -28.95 1.96
C GLN A 13 4.82 -29.18 3.46
N LYS A 14 5.52 -28.42 4.31
CA LYS A 14 5.43 -28.51 5.77
C LYS A 14 4.00 -28.38 6.28
N HIS A 15 3.19 -27.54 5.64
CA HIS A 15 1.81 -27.27 6.05
C HIS A 15 0.78 -28.12 5.30
N ASN A 16 1.19 -29.14 4.53
CA ASN A 16 0.30 -30.07 3.82
C ASN A 16 -0.77 -29.36 2.96
N ILE A 17 -0.42 -28.26 2.31
CA ILE A 17 -1.36 -27.46 1.52
C ILE A 17 -1.58 -28.06 0.13
N MET A 18 -0.57 -28.77 -0.38
CA MET A 18 -0.65 -29.46 -1.67
C MET A 18 -1.72 -30.55 -1.63
N GLY A 19 -2.61 -30.57 -2.61
CA GLY A 19 -3.68 -31.57 -2.73
C GLY A 19 -4.98 -31.26 -1.99
N ILE A 20 -5.07 -30.13 -1.27
CA ILE A 20 -6.35 -29.67 -0.72
C ILE A 20 -7.24 -29.18 -1.87
N GLU A 21 -8.24 -29.97 -2.26
CA GLU A 21 -9.25 -29.59 -3.28
C GLU A 21 -10.49 -28.95 -2.66
N SER A 22 -10.79 -29.31 -1.41
CA SER A 22 -11.88 -28.74 -0.61
C SER A 22 -11.66 -29.00 0.87
N PHE A 23 -12.31 -28.23 1.73
CA PHE A 23 -12.34 -28.47 3.17
C PHE A 23 -13.68 -28.04 3.77
N ASP A 24 -14.04 -28.62 4.92
CA ASP A 24 -15.25 -28.26 5.65
C ASP A 24 -14.97 -27.12 6.64
N CYS A 25 -15.92 -26.20 6.74
CA CYS A 25 -15.98 -25.21 7.80
C CYS A 25 -17.41 -25.10 8.34
N ASN A 26 -17.66 -25.74 9.49
CA ASN A 26 -18.97 -25.82 10.14
C ASN A 26 -20.08 -26.38 9.25
N GLY A 27 -19.80 -27.46 8.52
CA GLY A 27 -20.78 -28.08 7.61
C GLY A 27 -20.91 -27.37 6.27
N ILE A 28 -20.13 -26.32 6.02
CA ILE A 28 -20.02 -25.67 4.72
C ILE A 28 -18.76 -26.17 4.02
N LYS A 29 -18.95 -26.83 2.87
CA LYS A 29 -17.84 -27.24 2.01
C LYS A 29 -17.27 -26.02 1.27
N ILE A 30 -16.03 -25.68 1.56
CA ILE A 30 -15.26 -24.63 0.91
C ILE A 30 -14.41 -25.24 -0.21
N THR A 31 -14.46 -24.61 -1.36
CA THR A 31 -13.69 -24.95 -2.57
C THR A 31 -13.08 -23.68 -3.13
N ARG A 32 -12.21 -23.78 -4.14
CA ARG A 32 -11.72 -22.61 -4.88
C ARG A 32 -12.87 -21.70 -5.33
N ASN A 33 -13.90 -22.27 -5.95
CA ASN A 33 -15.00 -21.49 -6.53
C ASN A 33 -15.91 -20.80 -5.50
N SER A 34 -15.82 -21.19 -4.23
CA SER A 34 -16.65 -20.64 -3.15
C SER A 34 -15.84 -19.92 -2.07
N VAL A 35 -14.51 -19.83 -2.24
CA VAL A 35 -13.58 -19.27 -1.25
C VAL A 35 -13.84 -17.79 -0.98
N MET A 36 -14.13 -17.04 -2.05
CA MET A 36 -14.37 -15.59 -2.00
C MET A 36 -15.68 -15.27 -1.27
N ASP A 37 -16.67 -16.15 -1.41
CA ASP A 37 -17.97 -15.96 -0.77
C ASP A 37 -17.94 -16.39 0.70
N ILE A 38 -17.33 -17.52 1.04
CA ILE A 38 -17.61 -18.16 2.35
C ILE A 38 -16.70 -17.64 3.48
N ILE A 39 -15.49 -17.20 3.17
CA ILE A 39 -14.43 -17.11 4.18
C ILE A 39 -14.52 -15.86 5.07
N TYR A 40 -15.32 -14.88 4.65
CA TYR A 40 -15.47 -13.64 5.39
C TYR A 40 -16.47 -13.70 6.56
N LEU A 41 -17.18 -14.83 6.71
CA LEU A 41 -18.28 -14.99 7.66
C LEU A 41 -17.83 -15.64 8.96
N SER A 42 -17.16 -14.88 9.85
CA SER A 42 -16.98 -15.22 11.28
C SER A 42 -16.34 -16.59 11.60
N ASN A 43 -15.81 -17.28 10.59
CA ASN A 43 -15.34 -18.65 10.66
C ASN A 43 -13.86 -18.81 10.29
N TRP A 44 -13.18 -17.74 9.84
CA TRP A 44 -11.72 -17.76 9.61
C TRP A 44 -10.94 -18.26 10.83
N GLN A 45 -11.35 -17.80 12.02
CA GLN A 45 -10.75 -18.24 13.27
C GLN A 45 -10.95 -19.75 13.52
N LYS A 46 -11.98 -20.35 12.93
CA LYS A 46 -12.26 -21.80 13.02
C LYS A 46 -11.51 -22.62 11.96
N LEU A 47 -10.99 -21.99 10.91
CA LEU A 47 -10.09 -22.66 9.96
C LEU A 47 -8.76 -22.98 10.65
N ASN A 48 -8.24 -24.18 10.40
CA ASN A 48 -6.86 -24.50 10.78
C ASN A 48 -5.87 -23.74 9.87
N HIS A 49 -4.59 -23.76 10.26
CA HIS A 49 -3.53 -23.04 9.56
C HIS A 49 -3.45 -23.39 8.06
N SER A 50 -3.49 -24.69 7.71
CA SER A 50 -3.41 -25.16 6.33
C SER A 50 -4.60 -24.70 5.48
N HIS A 51 -5.82 -24.71 6.05
CA HIS A 51 -7.02 -24.24 5.36
C HIS A 51 -6.96 -22.72 5.13
N ARG A 52 -6.47 -21.93 6.09
CA ARG A 52 -6.26 -20.47 5.91
C ARG A 52 -5.28 -20.20 4.78
N LEU A 53 -4.15 -20.89 4.77
CA LEU A 53 -3.15 -20.77 3.70
C LEU A 53 -3.71 -21.14 2.34
N LYS A 54 -4.42 -22.27 2.25
CA LYS A 54 -5.06 -22.70 0.99
C LYS A 54 -6.10 -21.69 0.50
N SER A 55 -6.84 -21.09 1.43
CA SER A 55 -7.81 -20.04 1.14
C SER A 55 -7.15 -18.82 0.48
N ILE A 56 -6.06 -18.33 1.05
CA ILE A 56 -5.29 -17.20 0.50
C ILE A 56 -4.77 -17.53 -0.90
N ILE A 57 -4.25 -18.75 -1.11
CA ILE A 57 -3.78 -19.18 -2.44
C ILE A 57 -4.93 -19.14 -3.46
N TRP A 58 -6.09 -19.71 -3.13
CA TRP A 58 -7.23 -19.68 -4.04
C TRP A 58 -7.74 -18.26 -4.31
N MET A 59 -7.80 -17.39 -3.30
CA MET A 59 -8.15 -15.98 -3.50
C MET A 59 -7.15 -15.30 -4.44
N PHE A 60 -5.85 -15.50 -4.22
CA PHE A 60 -4.80 -14.97 -5.09
C PHE A 60 -4.97 -15.45 -6.54
N GLU A 61 -5.17 -16.75 -6.77
CA GLU A 61 -5.37 -17.30 -8.12
C GLU A 61 -6.60 -16.69 -8.79
N ILE A 62 -7.71 -16.54 -8.08
CA ILE A 62 -8.94 -15.93 -8.60
C ILE A 62 -8.71 -14.48 -8.99
N LEU A 63 -8.04 -13.70 -8.13
CA LEU A 63 -7.75 -12.29 -8.39
C LEU A 63 -6.79 -12.11 -9.57
N VAL A 64 -5.79 -13.00 -9.68
CA VAL A 64 -4.87 -13.00 -10.83
C VAL A 64 -5.61 -13.29 -12.13
N GLU A 65 -6.60 -14.18 -12.12
CA GLU A 65 -7.47 -14.44 -13.28
C GLU A 65 -8.40 -13.25 -13.58
N GLU A 66 -9.10 -12.74 -12.56
CA GLU A 66 -10.09 -11.67 -12.68
C GLU A 66 -9.49 -10.36 -13.22
N TYR A 67 -8.28 -10.01 -12.79
CA TYR A 67 -7.58 -8.80 -13.25
C TYR A 67 -6.54 -9.06 -14.35
N GLU A 68 -6.61 -10.24 -14.97
CA GLU A 68 -5.76 -10.66 -16.10
C GLU A 68 -4.25 -10.53 -15.79
N LEU A 69 -3.83 -10.80 -14.56
CA LEU A 69 -2.44 -10.64 -14.12
C LEU A 69 -1.55 -11.85 -14.47
N ASN A 70 -2.09 -12.91 -15.09
CA ASN A 70 -1.38 -14.18 -15.35
C ASN A 70 -0.04 -14.02 -16.07
N ASP A 71 0.04 -13.12 -17.07
CA ASP A 71 1.26 -12.88 -17.84
C ASP A 71 2.21 -11.85 -17.19
N TYR A 72 1.79 -11.27 -16.06
CA TYR A 72 2.50 -10.19 -15.38
C TYR A 72 3.02 -10.61 -14.00
N LEU A 73 2.13 -11.07 -13.12
CA LEU A 73 2.43 -11.43 -11.74
C LEU A 73 2.92 -12.87 -11.66
N LYS A 74 4.13 -13.08 -11.14
CA LYS A 74 4.82 -14.38 -11.24
C LYS A 74 4.48 -15.35 -10.13
N ALA A 75 4.26 -14.87 -8.91
CA ALA A 75 4.05 -15.72 -7.75
C ALA A 75 3.48 -14.98 -6.53
N LEU A 76 2.89 -15.77 -5.63
CA LEU A 76 2.67 -15.44 -4.23
C LEU A 76 3.62 -16.27 -3.36
N LEU A 77 4.38 -15.63 -2.47
CA LEU A 77 5.33 -16.31 -1.58
C LEU A 77 5.01 -16.03 -0.09
N PHE A 78 4.75 -17.09 0.69
CA PHE A 78 4.60 -17.05 2.16
C PHE A 78 5.93 -16.91 2.90
N ILE A 79 6.66 -15.83 2.64
CA ILE A 79 7.88 -15.45 3.34
C ILE A 79 7.96 -13.92 3.38
N PRO A 80 8.49 -13.30 4.44
CA PRO A 80 8.78 -11.88 4.40
C PRO A 80 9.90 -11.58 3.38
N LYS A 81 9.82 -10.43 2.73
CA LYS A 81 10.93 -9.90 1.94
C LYS A 81 12.00 -9.34 2.88
N LYS A 82 13.27 -9.51 2.51
CA LYS A 82 14.40 -8.96 3.27
C LYS A 82 14.26 -7.43 3.37
N GLY A 83 14.36 -6.89 4.58
CA GLY A 83 14.12 -5.47 4.87
C GLY A 83 12.66 -5.10 5.10
N PHE A 84 11.75 -6.08 5.04
CA PHE A 84 10.31 -5.94 5.27
C PHE A 84 9.81 -7.03 6.24
N GLU A 85 10.64 -7.45 7.18
CA GLU A 85 10.35 -8.58 8.09
C GLU A 85 9.13 -8.34 9.00
N THR A 86 8.79 -7.08 9.24
CA THR A 86 7.63 -6.65 10.03
C THR A 86 6.41 -6.27 9.18
N ALA A 87 6.55 -6.26 7.85
CA ALA A 87 5.43 -5.97 6.96
C ALA A 87 4.46 -7.17 6.92
N PHE A 88 3.17 -6.88 6.80
CA PHE A 88 2.14 -7.90 6.61
C PHE A 88 2.24 -8.53 5.22
N ALA A 89 2.44 -7.68 4.22
CA ALA A 89 2.65 -8.04 2.84
C ALA A 89 3.58 -7.04 2.16
N ASN A 90 4.09 -7.41 0.98
CA ASN A 90 4.75 -6.48 0.08
C ASN A 90 4.70 -7.01 -1.36
N TYR A 91 4.27 -6.16 -2.28
CA TYR A 91 4.47 -6.35 -3.71
C TYR A 91 5.86 -5.84 -4.11
N ASP A 92 6.60 -6.69 -4.81
CA ASP A 92 7.89 -6.35 -5.40
C ASP A 92 7.72 -6.12 -6.90
N LYS A 93 7.87 -4.86 -7.34
CA LYS A 93 7.72 -4.47 -8.76
C LYS A 93 8.76 -5.10 -9.69
N GLU A 94 9.99 -5.31 -9.21
CA GLU A 94 11.10 -5.85 -10.00
C GLU A 94 10.93 -7.35 -10.19
N GLU A 95 10.60 -8.03 -9.10
CA GLU A 95 10.40 -9.48 -9.12
C GLU A 95 9.02 -9.86 -9.67
N LYS A 96 8.05 -8.94 -9.60
CA LYS A 96 6.62 -9.15 -9.87
C LYS A 96 6.04 -10.26 -9.00
N VAL A 97 6.26 -10.14 -7.69
CA VAL A 97 5.87 -11.14 -6.69
C VAL A 97 5.22 -10.45 -5.51
N ILE A 98 4.16 -11.08 -4.98
CA ILE A 98 3.59 -10.70 -3.70
C ILE A 98 4.23 -11.58 -2.62
N PHE A 99 4.82 -10.93 -1.62
CA PHE A 99 5.31 -11.56 -0.40
C PHE A 99 4.26 -11.39 0.68
N LEU A 100 3.79 -12.50 1.26
CA LEU A 100 2.93 -12.49 2.44
C LEU A 100 3.70 -13.02 3.64
N ASN A 101 3.62 -12.31 4.76
CA ASN A 101 4.31 -12.70 5.96
C ASN A 101 3.50 -13.77 6.72
N PRO A 102 4.02 -15.00 6.83
CA PRO A 102 3.27 -16.12 7.41
C PRO A 102 3.00 -15.95 8.91
N ASN A 103 3.77 -15.10 9.60
CA ASN A 103 3.61 -14.85 11.03
C ASN A 103 2.26 -14.18 11.37
N TYR A 104 1.63 -13.51 10.40
CA TYR A 104 0.38 -12.76 10.63
C TYR A 104 -0.89 -13.48 10.15
N ILE A 105 -0.76 -14.70 9.64
CA ILE A 105 -1.90 -15.49 9.13
C ILE A 105 -2.90 -15.83 10.24
N GLU A 106 -2.42 -15.96 11.48
CA GLU A 106 -3.22 -16.37 12.63
C GLU A 106 -3.81 -15.20 13.42
N THR A 107 -3.28 -13.98 13.26
CA THR A 107 -3.66 -12.81 14.08
C THR A 107 -5.06 -12.27 13.77
N ASN A 108 -5.35 -11.94 12.50
CA ASN A 108 -6.67 -11.45 12.07
C ASN A 108 -6.84 -11.65 10.56
N SER A 109 -7.89 -12.38 10.15
CA SER A 109 -8.25 -12.62 8.75
C SER A 109 -8.31 -11.34 7.95
N LEU A 110 -8.95 -10.32 8.52
CA LEU A 110 -9.30 -9.11 7.81
C LEU A 110 -8.03 -8.39 7.37
N PHE A 111 -6.98 -8.42 8.22
CA PHE A 111 -5.70 -7.81 7.89
C PHE A 111 -4.99 -8.55 6.76
N ILE A 112 -4.90 -9.87 6.81
CA ILE A 112 -4.13 -10.57 5.78
C ILE A 112 -4.83 -10.55 4.41
N ILE A 113 -6.16 -10.63 4.40
CA ILE A 113 -6.96 -10.55 3.18
C ILE A 113 -6.94 -9.12 2.63
N TRP A 114 -7.07 -8.10 3.49
CA TRP A 114 -6.90 -6.70 3.09
C TRP A 114 -5.56 -6.47 2.41
N ASN A 115 -4.47 -6.90 3.04
CA ASN A 115 -3.14 -6.74 2.51
C ASN A 115 -2.98 -7.49 1.18
N LEU A 116 -3.58 -8.68 1.01
CA LEU A 116 -3.59 -9.35 -0.29
C LEU A 116 -4.27 -8.50 -1.37
N PHE A 117 -5.45 -7.92 -1.11
CA PHE A 117 -6.10 -7.03 -2.08
C PHE A 117 -5.28 -5.78 -2.37
N HIS A 118 -4.68 -5.20 -1.34
CA HIS A 118 -3.82 -4.03 -1.45
C HIS A 118 -2.62 -4.31 -2.37
N GLU A 119 -1.90 -5.42 -2.14
CA GLU A 119 -0.76 -5.80 -2.99
C GLU A 119 -1.17 -6.21 -4.41
N ILE A 120 -2.35 -6.82 -4.59
CA ILE A 120 -2.92 -7.08 -5.92
C ILE A 120 -3.17 -5.77 -6.65
N ARG A 121 -3.65 -4.73 -5.95
CA ARG A 121 -3.83 -3.41 -6.56
C ARG A 121 -2.52 -2.81 -7.02
N HIS A 122 -1.44 -2.97 -6.27
CA HIS A 122 -0.11 -2.58 -6.75
C HIS A 122 0.30 -3.34 -8.02
N ALA A 123 0.06 -4.65 -8.10
CA ALA A 123 0.33 -5.40 -9.32
C ALA A 123 -0.49 -4.86 -10.53
N ILE A 124 -1.76 -4.50 -10.33
CA ILE A 124 -2.62 -3.89 -11.36
C ILE A 124 -2.09 -2.51 -11.78
N GLN A 125 -1.71 -1.68 -10.80
CA GLN A 125 -1.11 -0.37 -11.00
C GLN A 125 0.12 -0.47 -11.91
N TYR A 126 1.10 -1.31 -11.54
CA TYR A 126 2.35 -1.44 -12.29
C TYR A 126 2.20 -2.17 -13.63
N LYS A 127 1.23 -3.09 -13.78
CA LYS A 127 0.94 -3.72 -15.09
C LYS A 127 0.54 -2.68 -16.13
N ASN A 128 -0.21 -1.66 -15.73
CA ASN A 128 -0.78 -0.66 -16.64
C ASN A 128 0.05 0.63 -16.70
N GLN A 129 1.23 0.68 -16.08
CA GLN A 129 2.04 1.90 -15.93
C GLN A 129 2.29 2.63 -17.25
N ASP A 130 2.56 1.94 -18.36
CA ASP A 130 2.84 2.60 -19.64
C ASP A 130 1.60 3.28 -20.25
N LEU A 131 0.45 2.60 -20.21
CA LEU A 131 -0.84 3.14 -20.69
C LEU A 131 -1.27 4.32 -19.82
N ILE A 132 -0.95 4.24 -18.53
CA ILE A 132 -1.09 5.32 -17.57
C ILE A 132 -0.18 6.47 -18.03
N SER A 133 1.14 6.35 -18.01
CA SER A 133 2.06 7.43 -18.38
C SER A 133 1.79 8.11 -19.72
N GLN A 134 1.18 7.42 -20.69
CA GLN A 134 0.82 7.95 -22.01
C GLN A 134 -0.56 8.62 -22.12
N GLY A 135 -1.35 8.68 -21.04
CA GLY A 135 -2.65 9.35 -21.00
C GLY A 135 -3.80 8.61 -21.69
N TYR A 136 -3.64 7.31 -21.96
CA TYR A 136 -4.67 6.49 -22.61
C TYR A 136 -5.77 6.02 -21.64
N ILE A 137 -5.52 6.11 -20.34
CA ILE A 137 -6.48 5.83 -19.26
C ILE A 137 -6.81 7.19 -18.61
N PRO A 138 -8.07 7.51 -18.24
CA PRO A 138 -8.38 8.81 -17.66
C PRO A 138 -7.61 9.10 -16.36
N MET A 139 -7.10 10.32 -16.22
CA MET A 139 -6.45 10.83 -15.01
C MET A 139 -7.45 10.94 -13.84
N ASP A 140 -7.48 9.95 -12.95
CA ASP A 140 -7.93 10.11 -11.56
C ASP A 140 -6.72 10.13 -10.61
N ASP A 141 -6.95 10.01 -9.29
CA ASP A 141 -5.90 10.01 -8.24
C ASP A 141 -4.73 9.05 -8.52
N PHE A 142 -4.96 8.00 -9.32
CA PHE A 142 -4.03 6.97 -9.76
C PHE A 142 -2.87 7.46 -10.63
N TYR A 143 -3.05 8.59 -11.33
CA TYR A 143 -2.11 9.05 -12.36
C TYR A 143 -1.00 9.97 -11.83
N ARG A 144 -1.27 10.74 -10.77
CA ARG A 144 -0.28 11.66 -10.18
C ARG A 144 0.78 10.93 -9.34
N SER A 145 0.49 9.71 -8.88
CA SER A 145 1.38 8.89 -8.06
C SER A 145 2.49 8.15 -8.80
N PHE A 146 2.44 8.07 -10.14
CA PHE A 146 3.50 7.41 -10.91
C PHE A 146 4.62 8.36 -11.32
N ARG A 147 4.36 9.68 -11.39
CA ARG A 147 5.43 10.66 -11.54
C ARG A 147 6.19 10.85 -10.22
N TYR A 148 5.52 10.65 -9.09
CA TYR A 148 6.10 10.81 -7.77
C TYR A 148 5.71 9.69 -6.81
N TYR A 149 6.68 8.98 -6.26
CA TYR A 149 6.45 8.01 -5.18
C TYR A 149 7.25 8.41 -3.93
N PHE A 150 6.61 8.40 -2.77
CA PHE A 150 7.27 8.61 -1.48
C PHE A 150 7.46 7.25 -0.80
N THR A 151 8.59 7.07 -0.13
CA THR A 151 8.86 5.92 0.74
C THR A 151 8.65 6.30 2.21
N TYR A 152 8.50 5.29 3.07
CA TYR A 152 8.30 5.48 4.52
C TYR A 152 9.39 6.32 5.19
N ASP A 153 10.60 6.36 4.63
CA ASP A 153 11.72 7.12 5.18
C ASP A 153 11.75 8.58 4.69
N GLY A 154 10.80 9.01 3.85
CA GLY A 154 10.75 10.36 3.29
C GLY A 154 11.54 10.55 2.01
N THR A 155 12.06 9.49 1.39
CA THR A 155 12.66 9.59 0.06
C THR A 155 11.55 9.73 -0.99
N ALA A 156 11.57 10.84 -1.72
CA ALA A 156 10.73 11.13 -2.86
C ALA A 156 11.45 10.71 -4.15
N TYR A 157 10.78 9.90 -4.95
CA TYR A 157 11.23 9.48 -6.28
C TYR A 157 10.45 10.27 -7.31
N LEU A 158 11.14 10.97 -8.20
CA LEU A 158 10.57 11.64 -9.37
C LEU A 158 10.96 10.86 -10.63
N PHE A 159 9.97 10.51 -11.44
CA PHE A 159 10.18 9.87 -12.74
C PHE A 159 10.01 10.89 -13.86
N ASN A 160 11.06 11.14 -14.64
CA ASN A 160 11.05 12.07 -15.76
C ASN A 160 11.81 11.51 -16.96
N ASN A 161 11.13 11.29 -18.10
CA ASN A 161 11.72 10.76 -19.34
C ASN A 161 12.66 9.55 -19.13
N ASP A 162 12.15 8.51 -18.46
CA ASP A 162 12.88 7.27 -18.13
C ASP A 162 14.02 7.39 -17.10
N GLU A 163 14.26 8.58 -16.55
CA GLU A 163 15.20 8.80 -15.46
C GLU A 163 14.48 8.87 -14.11
N GLU A 164 15.03 8.16 -13.13
CA GLU A 164 14.60 8.20 -11.73
C GLU A 164 15.51 9.17 -10.96
N PHE A 165 14.92 10.21 -10.39
CA PHE A 165 15.61 11.14 -9.50
C PHE A 165 15.13 10.97 -8.06
N GLN A 166 16.06 10.94 -7.12
CA GLN A 166 15.78 10.74 -5.70
C GLN A 166 16.06 12.01 -4.90
N TYR A 167 15.10 12.39 -4.06
CA TYR A 167 15.24 13.52 -3.15
C TYR A 167 14.77 13.15 -1.75
N LYS A 168 15.61 13.41 -0.74
CA LYS A 168 15.28 13.16 0.66
C LYS A 168 14.54 14.35 1.26
N ILE A 169 13.29 14.15 1.65
CA ILE A 169 12.52 15.15 2.41
C ILE A 169 13.11 15.25 3.82
N LYS A 170 13.40 16.49 4.24
CA LYS A 170 14.02 16.80 5.53
C LYS A 170 12.93 17.10 6.56
N GLN A 171 12.22 16.05 6.96
CA GLN A 171 11.18 16.06 7.98
C GLN A 171 11.38 14.87 8.92
N ASP A 172 10.66 14.84 10.03
CA ASP A 172 10.69 13.73 10.97
C ASP A 172 10.05 12.44 10.41
N GLU A 173 10.30 11.32 11.09
CA GLU A 173 9.82 10.00 10.69
C GLU A 173 8.29 9.92 10.65
N ASP A 174 7.60 10.53 11.61
CA ASP A 174 6.14 10.55 11.67
C ASP A 174 5.55 11.28 10.46
N PHE A 175 6.11 12.43 10.08
CA PHE A 175 5.74 13.15 8.87
C PHE A 175 5.99 12.30 7.62
N CYS A 176 7.14 11.62 7.55
CA CYS A 176 7.50 10.80 6.40
C CYS A 176 6.57 9.59 6.25
N ILE A 177 6.20 8.95 7.35
CA ILE A 177 5.20 7.88 7.38
C ILE A 177 3.84 8.41 6.94
N GLU A 178 3.40 9.56 7.47
CA GLU A 178 2.14 10.18 7.05
C GLU A 178 2.14 10.53 5.56
N LEU A 179 3.24 11.07 5.04
CA LEU A 179 3.38 11.39 3.61
C LEU A 179 3.36 10.13 2.76
N TYR A 180 4.03 9.06 3.20
CA TYR A 180 4.01 7.76 2.56
C TYR A 180 2.59 7.19 2.49
N LEU A 181 1.86 7.16 3.61
CA LEU A 181 0.48 6.66 3.67
C LEU A 181 -0.51 7.48 2.81
N ARG A 182 -0.19 8.75 2.58
CA ARG A 182 -0.95 9.67 1.71
C ARG A 182 -0.49 9.66 0.25
N ASN A 183 0.48 8.81 -0.09
CA ASN A 183 0.87 8.61 -1.48
C ASN A 183 -0.38 8.16 -2.26
N PRO A 184 -0.73 8.81 -3.39
CA PRO A 184 -1.96 8.45 -4.09
C PRO A 184 -1.98 6.98 -4.56
N MET A 185 -0.81 6.36 -4.77
CA MET A 185 -0.69 4.93 -5.07
C MET A 185 -1.18 4.05 -3.89
N GLU A 186 -0.73 4.39 -2.68
CA GLU A 186 -1.07 3.70 -1.43
C GLU A 186 -2.54 3.96 -1.05
N MET A 187 -3.02 5.20 -1.24
CA MET A 187 -4.42 5.56 -1.03
C MET A 187 -5.35 4.80 -1.98
N ASP A 188 -5.01 4.69 -3.27
CA ASP A 188 -5.77 3.91 -4.23
C ASP A 188 -5.76 2.41 -3.90
N ALA A 189 -4.60 1.86 -3.52
CA ALA A 189 -4.49 0.47 -3.05
C ALA A 189 -5.39 0.19 -1.84
N ASN A 190 -5.42 1.10 -0.87
CA ASN A 190 -6.29 1.01 0.30
C ASN A 190 -7.78 1.19 -0.05
N LYS A 191 -8.13 2.15 -0.92
CA LYS A 191 -9.52 2.33 -1.41
C LYS A 191 -10.01 1.09 -2.14
N PHE A 192 -9.15 0.47 -2.97
CA PHE A 192 -9.46 -0.77 -3.68
C PHE A 192 -9.68 -1.92 -2.71
N ALA A 193 -8.74 -2.17 -1.80
CA ALA A 193 -8.84 -3.24 -0.81
C ALA A 193 -10.13 -3.11 0.02
N TYR A 194 -10.48 -1.89 0.45
CA TYR A 194 -11.73 -1.63 1.14
C TYR A 194 -12.96 -2.00 0.32
N LYS A 195 -13.02 -1.58 -0.95
CA LYS A 195 -14.16 -1.87 -1.82
C LYS A 195 -14.33 -3.36 -2.05
N GLU A 196 -13.25 -4.10 -2.27
CA GLU A 196 -13.30 -5.56 -2.42
C GLU A 196 -13.80 -6.24 -1.14
N MET A 197 -13.29 -5.80 0.02
CA MET A 197 -13.75 -6.29 1.32
C MET A 197 -15.24 -5.97 1.56
N GLU A 198 -15.67 -4.75 1.26
CA GLU A 198 -17.07 -4.32 1.39
C GLU A 198 -17.99 -5.13 0.46
N ASN A 199 -17.59 -5.33 -0.80
CA ASN A 199 -18.35 -6.11 -1.77
C ASN A 199 -18.58 -7.54 -1.29
N ILE A 200 -17.52 -8.18 -0.77
CA ILE A 200 -17.60 -9.55 -0.22
C ILE A 200 -18.53 -9.57 1.00
N ILE A 201 -18.40 -8.63 1.93
CA ILE A 201 -19.28 -8.55 3.11
C ILE A 201 -20.75 -8.40 2.68
N ARG A 202 -21.03 -7.44 1.78
CA ARG A 202 -22.40 -7.13 1.33
C ARG A 202 -23.08 -8.30 0.62
N LYS A 203 -22.34 -9.06 -0.19
CA LYS A 203 -22.87 -10.28 -0.84
C LYS A 203 -23.32 -11.32 0.19
N ASN A 204 -22.61 -11.42 1.31
CA ASN A 204 -22.82 -12.45 2.33
C ASN A 204 -23.89 -12.12 3.37
N ILE A 205 -24.14 -10.84 3.59
CA ILE A 205 -25.27 -10.32 4.39
C ILE A 205 -26.61 -10.88 3.88
N GLY A 206 -26.78 -10.96 2.56
CA GLY A 206 -27.97 -11.54 1.94
C GLY A 206 -28.16 -13.06 2.13
N ILE A 207 -27.15 -13.77 2.64
CA ILE A 207 -27.13 -15.25 2.71
C ILE A 207 -27.35 -15.78 4.13
N PHE A 208 -26.92 -15.06 5.18
CA PHE A 208 -26.86 -15.63 6.55
C PHE A 208 -27.52 -14.82 7.69
N GLY A 209 -28.16 -13.68 7.40
CA GLY A 209 -29.13 -13.04 8.29
C GLY A 209 -28.68 -12.83 9.75
N ASP A 210 -27.70 -11.95 9.98
CA ASP A 210 -27.67 -10.96 11.09
C ASP A 210 -26.42 -10.08 10.93
N ASP A 211 -26.61 -8.85 10.43
CA ASP A 211 -25.62 -8.18 9.55
C ASP A 211 -24.89 -6.97 10.17
N ASN A 212 -25.19 -6.61 11.41
CA ASN A 212 -24.67 -5.37 11.97
C ASN A 212 -23.24 -5.48 12.56
N ILE A 213 -22.78 -6.67 12.94
CA ILE A 213 -21.50 -6.83 13.65
C ILE A 213 -20.31 -6.76 12.68
N ASN A 214 -20.39 -7.42 11.51
CA ASN A 214 -19.27 -7.49 10.56
C ASN A 214 -19.03 -6.19 9.79
N LEU A 215 -20.09 -5.45 9.43
CA LEU A 215 -19.96 -4.09 8.88
C LEU A 215 -19.42 -3.11 9.92
N MET A 216 -19.86 -3.22 11.18
CA MET A 216 -19.31 -2.39 12.27
C MET A 216 -17.84 -2.71 12.53
N ASP A 217 -17.41 -3.96 12.41
CA ASP A 217 -15.99 -4.31 12.55
C ASP A 217 -15.19 -3.86 11.32
N LEU A 218 -15.72 -3.92 10.10
CA LEU A 218 -15.06 -3.30 8.94
C LEU A 218 -14.95 -1.77 9.12
N GLU A 219 -16.01 -1.09 9.54
CA GLU A 219 -16.02 0.37 9.79
C GLU A 219 -15.16 0.78 11.00
N LYS A 220 -15.08 -0.03 12.07
CA LYS A 220 -14.16 0.21 13.19
C LYS A 220 -12.71 0.00 12.76
N ASN A 221 -12.45 -1.08 12.03
CA ASN A 221 -11.11 -1.35 11.51
C ASN A 221 -10.77 -0.44 10.33
N LYS A 222 -11.72 0.28 9.73
CA LYS A 222 -11.45 1.33 8.75
C LYS A 222 -10.46 2.34 9.32
N GLN A 223 -10.54 2.70 10.61
CA GLN A 223 -9.54 3.59 11.21
C GLN A 223 -8.17 2.93 11.44
N ILE A 224 -8.11 1.59 11.46
CA ILE A 224 -6.87 0.81 11.64
C ILE A 224 -6.22 0.49 10.28
N PHE A 225 -7.03 0.26 9.23
CA PHE A 225 -6.62 0.07 7.84
C PHE A 225 -6.39 1.38 7.09
N PHE A 226 -7.07 2.44 7.53
CA PHE A 226 -6.87 3.84 7.15
C PHE A 226 -6.50 4.62 8.42
N PRO A 227 -5.29 4.41 8.98
CA PRO A 227 -4.81 5.28 10.03
C PRO A 227 -4.78 6.70 9.45
N ASN A 228 -5.69 7.54 9.93
CA ASN A 228 -5.81 8.97 9.63
C ASN A 228 -6.52 9.40 8.34
N PHE A 229 -7.69 8.84 8.02
CA PHE A 229 -8.73 9.61 7.31
C PHE A 229 -9.45 10.63 8.25
N LYS A 230 -8.79 11.05 9.33
CA LYS A 230 -9.30 12.04 10.27
C LYS A 230 -8.93 13.42 9.71
N LEU A 231 -9.70 13.88 8.73
CA LEU A 231 -9.94 15.27 8.35
C LEU A 231 -8.84 16.24 8.81
N ILE A 232 -7.65 16.12 8.22
CA ILE A 232 -7.17 17.30 7.54
C ILE A 232 -7.96 17.27 6.23
N THR A 233 -8.80 18.27 5.95
CA THR A 233 -9.69 18.26 4.77
C THR A 233 -8.90 17.86 3.53
N ASP A 234 -9.47 17.03 2.64
CA ASP A 234 -8.81 16.46 1.44
C ASP A 234 -7.90 17.46 0.70
N ASP A 235 -8.31 18.74 0.68
CA ASP A 235 -7.58 19.88 0.12
C ASP A 235 -6.17 20.10 0.68
N ILE A 236 -5.96 19.87 1.97
CA ILE A 236 -4.72 20.15 2.67
C ILE A 236 -3.72 19.00 2.49
N GLU A 237 -4.21 17.76 2.44
CA GLU A 237 -3.38 16.60 2.14
C GLU A 237 -2.86 16.69 0.71
N GLU A 238 -3.75 17.01 -0.23
CA GLU A 238 -3.38 17.27 -1.62
C GLU A 238 -2.39 18.44 -1.74
N TYR A 239 -2.54 19.47 -0.90
CA TYR A 239 -1.63 20.62 -0.87
C TYR A 239 -0.22 20.25 -0.36
N ILE A 240 -0.10 19.50 0.74
CA ILE A 240 1.21 19.05 1.25
C ILE A 240 1.89 18.12 0.24
N ILE A 241 1.15 17.20 -0.38
CA ILE A 241 1.67 16.32 -1.44
C ILE A 241 2.20 17.14 -2.61
N LYS A 242 1.43 18.12 -3.11
CA LYS A 242 1.86 19.02 -4.19
C LYS A 242 3.12 19.80 -3.83
N LEU A 243 3.25 20.26 -2.59
CA LEU A 243 4.45 20.94 -2.10
C LEU A 243 5.67 20.01 -2.08
N CYS A 244 5.50 18.76 -1.62
CA CYS A 244 6.58 17.76 -1.63
C CYS A 244 6.98 17.35 -3.05
N GLN A 245 6.02 17.24 -3.97
CA GLN A 245 6.27 17.03 -5.40
C GLN A 245 7.05 18.21 -6.01
N ALA A 246 6.67 19.45 -5.68
CA ALA A 246 7.38 20.65 -6.13
C ALA A 246 8.82 20.71 -5.60
N LEU A 247 9.06 20.28 -4.35
CA LEU A 247 10.42 20.15 -3.82
C LEU A 247 11.27 19.16 -4.63
N ALA A 248 10.72 17.98 -4.94
CA ALA A 248 11.42 16.98 -5.75
C ALA A 248 11.75 17.50 -7.15
N GLU A 249 10.81 18.22 -7.79
CA GLU A 249 11.02 18.83 -9.11
C GLU A 249 12.09 19.95 -9.07
N LEU A 250 12.07 20.80 -8.04
CA LEU A 250 13.08 21.85 -7.84
C LEU A 250 14.48 21.26 -7.62
N ALA A 251 14.56 20.19 -6.82
CA ALA A 251 15.81 19.48 -6.58
C ALA A 251 16.34 18.84 -7.88
N TYR A 252 15.46 18.26 -8.70
CA TYR A 252 15.82 17.76 -10.02
C TYR A 252 16.33 18.86 -10.95
N GLN A 253 15.61 19.99 -11.05
CA GLN A 253 16.04 21.13 -11.86
C GLN A 253 17.39 21.70 -11.41
N ASN A 254 17.66 21.73 -10.10
CA ASN A 254 18.95 22.14 -9.58
C ASN A 254 20.06 21.14 -9.96
N SER A 255 19.78 19.84 -9.87
CA SER A 255 20.72 18.79 -10.26
C SER A 255 21.08 18.84 -11.75
N MET A 256 20.13 19.26 -12.59
CA MET A 256 20.30 19.46 -14.02
C MET A 256 20.95 20.82 -14.38
N GLY A 257 21.25 21.67 -13.39
CA GLY A 257 21.78 23.01 -13.61
C GLY A 257 20.81 24.00 -14.24
N ILE A 258 19.50 23.67 -14.26
CA ILE A 258 18.44 24.55 -14.79
C ILE A 258 18.22 25.73 -13.85
N ILE A 259 18.31 25.49 -12.53
CA ILE A 259 18.25 26.54 -11.50
C ILE A 259 19.51 26.55 -10.64
N ASP A 260 19.93 27.75 -10.26
CA ASP A 260 21.06 27.96 -9.36
C ASP A 260 20.78 27.40 -7.96
N ASN A 261 21.81 26.92 -7.27
CA ASN A 261 21.70 26.39 -5.91
C ASN A 261 21.16 27.43 -4.93
N HIS A 262 21.51 28.71 -5.06
CA HIS A 262 20.94 29.77 -4.24
C HIS A 262 19.41 29.88 -4.41
N ILE A 263 18.93 29.82 -5.66
CA ILE A 263 17.48 29.84 -5.97
C ILE A 263 16.81 28.60 -5.40
N PHE A 264 17.43 27.43 -5.55
CA PHE A 264 16.93 26.18 -4.99
C PHE A 264 16.79 26.28 -3.46
N ARG A 265 17.82 26.73 -2.74
CA ARG A 265 17.79 26.85 -1.27
C ARG A 265 16.72 27.81 -0.79
N GLN A 266 16.54 28.93 -1.48
CA GLN A 266 15.47 29.87 -1.15
C GLN A 266 14.09 29.22 -1.31
N LYS A 267 13.85 28.50 -2.41
CA LYS A 267 12.57 27.82 -2.68
C LYS A 267 12.32 26.63 -1.76
N GLU A 268 13.37 25.89 -1.42
CA GLU A 268 13.34 24.81 -0.44
C GLU A 268 12.81 25.33 0.91
N MET A 269 13.34 26.45 1.38
CA MET A 269 12.89 27.10 2.62
C MET A 269 11.44 27.60 2.54
N GLU A 270 11.05 28.25 1.44
CA GLU A 270 9.67 28.73 1.23
C GLU A 270 8.66 27.58 1.29
N ILE A 271 8.97 26.44 0.67
CA ILE A 271 8.08 25.28 0.67
C ILE A 271 8.00 24.64 2.05
N TYR A 272 9.12 24.44 2.74
CA TYR A 272 9.06 23.91 4.11
C TYR A 272 8.29 24.84 5.05
N TRP A 273 8.42 26.17 4.88
CA TRP A 273 7.63 27.13 5.62
C TRP A 273 6.13 26.98 5.35
N ALA A 274 5.73 26.78 4.09
CA ALA A 274 4.33 26.54 3.72
C ALA A 274 3.79 25.22 4.31
N ILE A 275 4.53 24.11 4.22
CA ILE A 275 4.18 22.82 4.84
C ILE A 275 3.96 23.02 6.33
N ASN A 276 4.91 23.69 6.98
CA ASN A 276 4.86 23.97 8.39
C ASN A 276 3.60 24.77 8.76
N GLN A 277 3.32 25.90 8.09
CA GLN A 277 2.11 26.70 8.38
C GLN A 277 0.82 25.87 8.31
N VAL A 278 0.76 24.96 7.35
CA VAL A 278 -0.37 24.06 7.17
C VAL A 278 -0.50 23.10 8.35
N LEU A 279 0.59 22.47 8.80
CA LEU A 279 0.58 21.57 9.96
C LEU A 279 0.14 22.29 11.24
N GLU A 280 0.69 23.49 11.50
CA GLU A 280 0.34 24.35 12.65
C GLU A 280 -1.15 24.65 12.71
N LYS A 281 -1.74 25.06 11.59
CA LYS A 281 -3.16 25.42 11.50
C LYS A 281 -4.09 24.23 11.76
N ASN A 282 -3.59 23.00 11.64
CA ASN A 282 -4.37 21.77 11.78
C ASN A 282 -4.11 21.02 13.09
N ASN A 283 -3.51 21.66 14.10
CA ASN A 283 -3.21 21.07 15.42
C ASN A 283 -2.36 19.79 15.37
N LYS A 284 -1.71 19.47 14.24
CA LYS A 284 -0.59 18.54 14.22
C LYS A 284 0.63 19.35 14.70
N VAL A 285 1.03 19.13 15.96
CA VAL A 285 2.05 19.95 16.64
C VAL A 285 3.34 20.00 15.82
N LYS A 286 3.97 21.18 15.84
CA LYS A 286 5.07 21.66 15.01
C LYS A 286 6.40 21.75 15.81
N LEU A 287 7.52 21.73 15.07
CA LEU A 287 8.90 22.21 15.37
C LEU A 287 9.79 21.28 16.23
N SER A 288 11.08 21.05 15.89
CA SER A 288 12.12 22.08 15.71
C SER A 288 12.99 21.94 14.46
N PHE A 289 13.03 23.00 13.64
CA PHE A 289 14.26 23.40 12.96
C PHE A 289 15.06 24.25 13.94
N ASP A 290 16.31 23.88 14.19
CA ASP A 290 17.22 24.77 14.90
C ASP A 290 17.69 25.86 13.91
N LEU A 291 16.98 26.98 13.93
CA LEU A 291 17.24 28.15 13.09
C LEU A 291 18.44 28.98 13.59
N GLU A 292 18.98 28.68 14.79
CA GLU A 292 20.18 29.37 15.30
C GLU A 292 21.45 28.98 14.53
N GLU A 293 21.52 27.81 13.90
CA GLU A 293 22.69 27.41 13.08
C GLU A 293 22.72 28.07 11.69
N LEU A 294 21.57 28.49 11.15
CA LEU A 294 21.49 29.12 9.81
C LEU A 294 21.58 30.64 9.82
N LEU A 295 21.48 31.27 10.99
CA LEU A 295 21.68 32.72 11.15
C LEU A 295 23.15 33.10 11.47
N LEU A 296 24.06 32.13 11.56
CA LEU A 296 25.49 32.36 11.83
C LEU A 296 26.43 32.22 10.62
N VAL A 297 25.91 31.88 9.43
CA VAL A 297 26.71 31.87 8.19
C VAL A 297 26.09 32.79 7.13
N GLY A 298 25.71 33.98 7.59
CA GLY A 298 25.38 35.13 6.76
C GLY A 298 26.26 36.31 7.13
N ASN A 299 27.56 36.20 6.83
CA ASN A 299 28.50 37.31 6.64
C ASN A 299 29.49 36.93 5.54
#